data_AF-A0AAN8JT25-F1
#
_entry.id   AF-A0AAN8JT25-F1
#
_cell.length_a   1.000
_cell.length_b   1.000
_cell.length_c   1.000
_cell.angle_alpha   90.00
_cell.angle_beta   90.00
_cell.angle_gamma   90.00
#
_symmetry.space_group_name_H-M   'P 1'
#
loop_
_entity.id
_entity.type
_entity.pdbx_description
1 polymer ?
#
loop_
_entity_poly.entity_id
_entity_poly.type
_entity_poly.pdbx_seq_one_letter_code
_entity_poly.pdbx_strand_id
1 'polypeptide(L)'
;MGFSSYKKSVENGDTVILYLSPSHIAPLKINLGQTLQTAYGAIKHSNLIGKKYGCKINCPKGWIYLLHPTSELWTQAVPHRTQILYSTDISMIVFQLELTVGSVVVEAGTVQYLIFIKFISEHNTGFRSPP
;
A
#
# COMPACT_ATOMS: atom_id res chain seq x y z
N MET A 1 0.39 9.78 7.00
CA MET A 1 -0.85 9.00 6.84
C MET A 1 -0.45 7.53 6.84
N GLY A 2 -0.89 6.79 7.85
CA GLY A 2 -0.38 5.46 8.18
C GLY A 2 -1.20 4.32 7.58
N PHE A 3 -0.52 3.24 7.26
CA PHE A 3 -1.08 1.94 6.83
C PHE A 3 -1.98 1.32 7.91
N SER A 4 -1.87 1.83 9.14
CA SER A 4 -2.48 1.31 10.36
C SER A 4 -4.01 1.40 10.45
N SER A 5 -4.70 2.20 9.61
CA SER A 5 -6.17 2.30 9.67
C SER A 5 -6.81 2.13 8.29
N TYR A 6 -7.74 1.18 8.21
CA TYR A 6 -8.61 1.03 7.05
C TYR A 6 -9.59 2.19 6.96
N LYS A 7 -9.54 2.90 5.84
CA LYS A 7 -10.54 3.91 5.48
C LYS A 7 -11.53 3.31 4.49
N LYS A 8 -12.78 3.75 4.54
CA LYS A 8 -13.83 3.31 3.61
C LYS A 8 -13.75 4.02 2.26
N SER A 9 -13.37 5.30 2.26
CA SER A 9 -13.38 6.16 1.08
C SER A 9 -12.05 6.90 0.90
N VAL A 10 -11.72 7.23 -0.34
CA VAL A 10 -10.50 7.92 -0.74
C VAL A 10 -10.64 9.43 -0.51
N GLU A 11 -9.65 10.04 0.14
CA GLU A 11 -9.61 11.48 0.40
C GLU A 11 -8.43 12.17 -0.32
N ASN A 12 -8.47 13.50 -0.39
CA ASN A 12 -7.35 14.28 -0.91
C ASN A 12 -6.12 14.15 0.01
N GLY A 13 -4.96 13.90 -0.58
CA GLY A 13 -3.70 13.68 0.15
C GLY A 13 -3.44 12.21 0.53
N ASP A 14 -4.41 11.32 0.35
CA ASP A 14 -4.22 9.89 0.59
C ASP A 14 -3.28 9.27 -0.45
N THR A 15 -2.54 8.25 -0.02
CA THR A 15 -1.76 7.39 -0.90
C THR A 15 -2.53 6.10 -1.11
N VAL A 16 -2.82 5.77 -2.35
CA VAL A 16 -3.61 4.60 -2.73
C VAL A 16 -2.78 3.68 -3.62
N ILE A 17 -3.08 2.39 -3.64
CA ILE A 17 -2.48 1.47 -4.60
C ILE A 17 -3.40 1.41 -5.82
N LEU A 18 -2.85 1.83 -6.96
CA LEU A 18 -3.52 1.72 -8.24
C LEU A 18 -3.22 0.36 -8.84
N TYR A 19 -4.27 -0.43 -9.06
CA TYR A 19 -4.19 -1.74 -9.68
C TYR A 19 -4.79 -1.68 -11.09
N LEU A 20 -3.93 -1.82 -12.11
CA LEU A 20 -4.32 -1.88 -13.52
C LEU A 20 -4.36 -3.33 -14.00
N SER A 21 -3.30 -4.07 -13.72
CA SER A 21 -3.13 -5.49 -14.03
C SER A 21 -2.19 -6.12 -13.00
N PRO A 22 -2.07 -7.46 -12.96
CA PRO A 22 -1.12 -8.13 -12.05
C PRO A 22 0.34 -7.66 -12.23
N SER A 23 0.70 -7.20 -13.43
CA SER A 23 2.03 -6.67 -13.76
C SER A 23 2.15 -5.14 -13.61
N HIS A 24 1.03 -4.43 -13.47
CA HIS A 24 0.98 -2.97 -13.38
C HIS A 24 0.22 -2.56 -12.12
N ILE A 25 0.96 -2.54 -11.02
CA ILE A 25 0.52 -2.06 -9.71
C ILE A 25 1.46 -0.90 -9.33
N ALA A 26 0.90 0.24 -8.93
CA ALA A 26 1.71 1.41 -8.62
C ALA A 26 1.11 2.22 -7.45
N PRO A 27 1.94 2.80 -6.57
CA PRO A 27 1.45 3.73 -5.57
C PRO A 27 1.11 5.07 -6.21
N LEU A 28 -0.06 5.63 -5.88
CA LEU A 28 -0.52 6.91 -6.35
C LEU A 28 -0.88 7.82 -5.18
N LYS A 29 -0.30 9.02 -5.16
CA LYS A 29 -0.74 10.08 -4.25
C LYS A 29 -1.89 10.86 -4.89
N ILE A 30 -3.04 10.88 -4.21
CA ILE A 30 -4.23 11.59 -4.68
C ILE A 30 -4.09 13.07 -4.32
N ASN A 31 -4.02 13.92 -5.34
CA ASN A 31 -4.09 15.37 -5.19
C ASN A 31 -5.18 15.94 -6.09
N LEU A 32 -5.99 16.87 -5.56
CA LEU A 32 -6.99 17.62 -6.32
C LEU A 32 -6.36 18.32 -7.52
N GLY A 33 -7.07 18.29 -8.66
CA GLY A 33 -6.65 18.93 -9.92
C GLY A 33 -5.61 18.16 -10.73
N GLN A 34 -4.99 17.11 -10.19
CA GLN A 34 -4.07 16.27 -10.96
C GLN A 34 -4.81 15.25 -11.83
N THR A 35 -4.20 14.93 -12.97
CA THR A 35 -4.66 13.89 -13.89
C THR A 35 -3.57 12.87 -14.07
N LEU A 36 -3.91 11.60 -13.86
CA LEU A 36 -3.04 10.47 -14.11
C LEU A 36 -3.25 9.97 -15.54
N GLN A 37 -2.16 9.77 -16.28
CA GLN A 37 -2.21 9.09 -17.57
C GLN A 37 -1.91 7.61 -17.36
N THR A 38 -2.80 6.76 -17.86
CA THR A 38 -2.64 5.30 -17.83
C THR A 38 -2.86 4.72 -19.22
N ALA A 39 -2.47 3.46 -19.41
CA ALA A 39 -2.78 2.71 -20.64
C ALA A 39 -4.30 2.64 -20.92
N TYR A 40 -5.13 2.73 -19.86
CA TYR A 40 -6.60 2.71 -19.97
C TYR A 40 -7.24 4.09 -20.13
N GLY A 41 -6.44 5.16 -20.19
CA GLY A 41 -6.86 6.54 -20.44
C GLY A 41 -6.45 7.51 -19.33
N ALA A 42 -6.88 8.77 -19.51
CA ALA A 42 -6.65 9.86 -18.57
C ALA A 42 -7.67 9.81 -17.42
N ILE A 43 -7.18 9.81 -16.18
CA ILE A 43 -7.99 9.68 -14.98
C ILE A 43 -7.79 10.92 -14.10
N LYS A 44 -8.83 11.73 -13.96
CA LYS A 44 -8.81 12.89 -13.08
C LYS A 44 -8.91 12.44 -11.62
N HIS A 45 -8.01 12.91 -10.76
CA HIS A 45 -8.04 12.58 -9.34
C HIS A 45 -9.32 13.06 -8.64
N SER A 46 -9.96 14.12 -9.16
CA SER A 46 -11.28 14.58 -8.69
C SER A 46 -12.35 13.49 -8.74
N ASN A 47 -12.27 12.56 -9.70
CA ASN A 47 -13.24 11.49 -9.89
C ASN A 47 -12.97 10.29 -8.96
N LEU A 48 -11.78 10.24 -8.38
CA LEU A 48 -11.33 9.19 -7.47
C LEU A 48 -11.67 9.53 -6.01
N ILE A 49 -11.61 10.82 -5.66
CA ILE A 49 -11.95 11.31 -4.33
C ILE A 49 -13.43 11.00 -4.02
N GLY A 50 -13.69 10.46 -2.84
CA GLY A 50 -15.01 10.03 -2.39
C GLY A 50 -15.43 8.64 -2.86
N LYS A 51 -14.68 7.98 -3.75
CA LYS A 51 -14.92 6.57 -4.09
C LYS A 51 -14.48 5.67 -2.94
N LYS A 52 -15.16 4.54 -2.81
CA LYS A 52 -14.77 3.51 -1.83
C LYS A 52 -13.54 2.76 -2.32
N TYR A 53 -12.67 2.38 -1.39
CA TYR A 53 -11.57 1.46 -1.68
C TYR A 53 -12.12 0.11 -2.15
N GLY A 54 -11.44 -0.53 -3.10
CA GLY A 54 -11.85 -1.80 -3.73
C GLY A 54 -12.90 -1.66 -4.83
N CYS A 55 -13.44 -0.47 -5.10
CA CYS A 55 -14.39 -0.29 -6.20
C CYS A 55 -13.71 -0.31 -7.57
N LYS A 56 -14.41 -0.92 -8.54
CA LYS A 56 -14.06 -0.86 -9.95
C LYS A 56 -14.34 0.53 -10.49
N ILE A 57 -13.35 1.15 -11.12
CA ILE A 57 -13.49 2.44 -11.78
C ILE A 57 -13.33 2.22 -13.27
N ASN A 58 -14.37 2.58 -14.02
CA ASN A 58 -14.35 2.48 -15.47
C ASN A 58 -13.51 3.62 -16.06
N CYS A 59 -12.64 3.27 -16.99
CA CYS A 59 -11.82 4.17 -17.77
C CYS A 59 -12.20 4.05 -19.26
N PRO A 60 -11.85 5.04 -20.10
CA PRO A 60 -12.23 5.03 -21.52
C PRO A 60 -11.79 3.77 -22.29
N LYS A 61 -10.66 3.16 -21.92
CA LYS A 61 -10.09 1.98 -22.59
C LYS A 61 -9.95 0.77 -21.66
N GLY A 62 -10.67 0.73 -20.53
CA GLY A 62 -10.56 -0.37 -19.57
C GLY A 62 -11.13 -0.05 -18.19
N TRP A 63 -10.55 -0.65 -17.16
CA TRP A 63 -10.94 -0.41 -15.77
C TRP A 63 -9.72 -0.50 -14.85
N ILE A 64 -9.84 0.11 -13.69
CA ILE A 64 -8.83 0.06 -12.63
C ILE A 64 -9.49 -0.23 -11.28
N TYR A 65 -8.69 -0.66 -10.31
CA TYR A 65 -9.08 -0.67 -8.90
C TYR A 65 -8.21 0.30 -8.10
N LEU A 66 -8.83 0.95 -7.12
CA LEU A 66 -8.13 1.68 -6.05
C LEU A 66 -8.12 0.81 -4.81
N LEU A 67 -6.96 0.31 -4.43
CA LEU A 67 -6.79 -0.54 -3.26
C LEU A 67 -6.24 0.28 -2.10
N HIS A 68 -6.65 -0.10 -0.89
CA HIS A 68 -6.06 0.45 0.32
C HIS A 68 -4.59 0.01 0.35
N PRO A 69 -3.66 0.91 0.72
CA PRO A 69 -2.26 0.57 0.71
C PRO A 69 -1.96 -0.41 1.85
N THR A 70 -1.68 -1.67 1.49
CA THR A 70 -1.10 -2.67 2.39
C THR A 70 0.38 -2.85 2.09
N SER A 71 1.12 -3.37 3.05
CA SER A 71 2.55 -3.66 2.95
C SER A 71 2.87 -4.64 1.83
N GLU A 72 2.03 -5.66 1.61
CA GLU A 72 2.19 -6.63 0.51
C GLU A 72 1.99 -5.96 -0.85
N LEU A 73 0.91 -5.18 -1.00
CA LEU A 73 0.65 -4.43 -2.23
C LEU A 73 1.73 -3.38 -2.49
N TRP A 74 2.22 -2.72 -1.43
CA TRP A 74 3.31 -1.76 -1.54
C TRP A 74 4.61 -2.43 -2.03
N THR A 75 4.92 -3.63 -1.52
CA THR A 75 6.09 -4.42 -1.94
C THR A 75 6.06 -4.71 -3.43
N GLN A 76 4.89 -5.05 -3.97
CA GLN A 76 4.70 -5.30 -5.40
C GLN A 76 4.72 -4.02 -6.24
N ALA A 77 4.29 -2.88 -5.68
CA ALA A 77 4.09 -1.64 -6.41
C ALA A 77 5.35 -0.76 -6.51
N VAL A 78 6.33 -0.97 -5.64
CA VAL A 78 7.57 -0.18 -5.61
C VAL A 78 8.52 -0.63 -6.72
N PRO A 79 9.18 0.28 -7.44
CA PRO A 79 10.16 -0.08 -8.46
C PRO A 79 11.33 -0.87 -7.86
N HIS A 80 11.55 -2.09 -8.37
CA HIS A 80 12.64 -2.98 -7.98
C HIS A 80 13.99 -2.47 -8.51
N ARG A 81 14.54 -1.43 -7.88
CA ARG A 81 15.90 -0.94 -8.19
C ARG A 81 16.98 -1.66 -7.39
N THR A 82 16.61 -2.39 -6.35
CA THR A 82 17.49 -3.14 -5.46
C THR A 82 16.86 -4.49 -5.12
N GLN A 83 17.66 -5.43 -4.60
CA GLN A 83 17.11 -6.63 -3.95
C GLN A 83 16.13 -6.20 -2.86
N ILE A 84 15.01 -6.89 -2.69
CA ILE A 84 14.03 -6.65 -1.63
C ILE A 84 13.59 -8.00 -1.07
N LEU A 85 13.23 -8.05 0.20
CA LEU A 85 12.56 -9.21 0.78
C LEU A 85 11.09 -9.20 0.36
N TYR A 86 10.57 -10.37 0.01
CA TYR A 86 9.15 -10.55 -0.28
C TYR A 86 8.40 -10.99 0.97
N SER A 87 7.07 -10.91 0.93
CA SER A 87 6.19 -11.25 2.05
C SER A 87 6.51 -12.62 2.69
N THR A 88 6.92 -13.60 1.89
CA THR A 88 7.31 -14.93 2.38
C THR A 88 8.52 -14.86 3.32
N ASP A 89 9.62 -14.26 2.88
CA ASP A 89 10.84 -14.15 3.69
C ASP A 89 10.60 -13.30 4.94
N ILE A 90 9.85 -12.20 4.78
CA ILE A 90 9.47 -11.31 5.88
C ILE A 90 8.65 -12.07 6.92
N SER A 91 7.65 -12.84 6.50
CA SER A 91 6.80 -13.63 7.40
C SER A 91 7.61 -14.66 8.19
N MET A 92 8.61 -15.28 7.55
CA MET A 92 9.50 -16.23 8.20
C MET A 92 10.41 -15.56 9.22
N ILE A 93 10.99 -14.40 8.90
CA ILE A 93 11.80 -13.61 9.83
C ILE A 93 10.97 -13.17 11.05
N VAL A 94 9.77 -12.63 10.82
CA VAL A 94 8.85 -12.20 11.89
C VAL A 94 8.50 -13.38 12.80
N PHE A 95 8.20 -14.54 12.21
CA PHE A 95 7.87 -15.75 12.95
C PHE A 95 9.06 -16.27 13.77
N GLN A 96 10.25 -16.34 13.18
CA GLN A 96 11.45 -16.85 13.84
C GLN A 96 11.99 -15.93 14.94
N LEU A 97 11.82 -14.61 14.79
CA LEU A 97 12.22 -13.62 15.78
C LEU A 97 11.13 -13.33 16.83
N GLU A 98 9.98 -14.01 16.74
CA GLU A 98 8.82 -13.84 17.64
C GLU A 98 8.44 -12.36 17.81
N LEU A 99 8.49 -11.58 16.72
CA LEU A 99 8.24 -10.15 16.78
C LEU A 99 6.77 -9.88 17.12
N THR A 100 6.55 -9.07 18.16
CA THR A 100 5.23 -8.70 18.65
C THR A 100 5.13 -7.20 18.88
N VAL A 101 3.94 -6.72 19.22
CA VAL A 101 3.71 -5.31 19.57
C VAL A 101 4.60 -4.93 20.75
N GLY A 102 5.48 -3.94 20.56
CA GLY A 102 6.41 -3.47 21.59
C GLY A 102 7.83 -4.06 21.49
N SER A 103 8.08 -5.00 20.57
CA SER A 103 9.44 -5.45 20.26
C SER A 103 10.29 -4.29 19.70
N VAL A 104 11.50 -4.12 20.23
CA VAL A 104 12.49 -3.17 19.70
C VAL A 104 13.40 -3.92 18.73
N VAL A 105 13.39 -3.52 17.47
CA VAL A 105 14.15 -4.16 16.40
C VAL A 105 15.18 -3.17 15.87
N VAL A 106 16.42 -3.65 15.68
CA VAL A 106 17.47 -2.89 15.00
C VAL A 106 17.64 -3.48 13.60
N GLU A 107 17.41 -2.64 12.59
CA GLU A 107 17.53 -2.99 11.19
C GLU A 107 18.65 -2.16 10.54
N ALA A 108 19.54 -2.77 9.77
CA ALA A 108 20.70 -2.09 9.18
C ALA A 108 20.75 -2.21 7.65
N GLY A 109 20.46 -1.10 6.95
CA GLY A 109 20.35 -0.89 5.50
C GLY A 109 19.12 -0.02 5.20
N THR A 110 18.97 0.59 4.01
CA THR A 110 17.97 1.69 3.84
C THR A 110 16.81 1.38 2.88
N VAL A 111 17.06 0.60 1.83
CA VAL A 111 16.14 0.49 0.67
C VAL A 111 15.15 -0.68 0.75
N GLN A 112 15.55 -1.82 1.34
CA GLN A 112 14.68 -2.99 1.55
C GLN A 112 13.78 -2.86 2.80
N TYR A 113 14.07 -1.87 3.64
CA TYR A 113 13.70 -1.75 5.06
C TYR A 113 12.36 -1.05 5.26
N LEU A 114 12.04 -0.13 4.33
CA LEU A 114 10.74 0.55 4.34
C LEU A 114 9.57 -0.42 4.12
N ILE A 115 9.82 -1.59 3.53
CA ILE A 115 8.81 -2.63 3.35
C ILE A 115 8.68 -3.48 4.63
N PHE A 116 9.80 -3.86 5.24
CA PHE A 116 9.83 -4.69 6.45
C PHE A 116 9.20 -3.99 7.67
N ILE A 117 9.64 -2.75 7.98
CA ILE A 117 9.06 -1.95 9.09
C ILE A 117 7.56 -1.75 8.91
N LYS A 118 7.14 -1.63 7.65
CA LYS A 118 5.76 -1.31 7.27
C LYS A 118 4.85 -2.53 7.34
N PHE A 119 5.39 -3.71 7.03
CA PHE A 119 4.75 -4.99 7.29
C PHE A 119 4.54 -5.21 8.79
N ILE A 120 5.59 -5.01 9.60
CA ILE A 120 5.50 -5.11 11.07
C ILE A 120 4.44 -4.14 11.62
N SER A 121 4.47 -2.88 11.18
CA SER A 121 3.52 -1.85 11.65
C SER A 121 2.06 -2.14 11.29
N GLU A 122 1.77 -2.92 10.25
CA GLU A 122 0.39 -3.22 9.83
C GLU A 122 -0.16 -4.42 10.59
N HIS A 123 0.62 -5.50 10.71
CA HIS A 123 0.20 -6.76 11.31
C HIS A 123 0.25 -6.78 12.85
N ASN A 124 0.97 -5.85 13.48
CA ASN A 124 1.05 -5.72 14.95
C ASN A 124 -0.01 -4.77 15.57
N THR A 125 -1.13 -4.50 14.89
CA THR A 125 -2.19 -3.60 15.42
C THR A 125 -3.39 -4.32 16.06
N GLY A 126 -3.30 -5.64 16.23
CA GLY A 126 -4.41 -6.47 16.69
C GLY A 126 -4.38 -6.92 18.14
N PHE A 127 -4.33 -6.03 19.13
CA PHE A 127 -4.90 -6.28 20.47
C PHE A 127 -5.05 -4.95 21.22
N ARG A 128 -6.30 -4.48 21.39
CA ARG A 128 -6.62 -3.42 22.37
C ARG A 128 -6.33 -3.97 23.76
N SER A 129 -5.68 -3.17 24.60
CA SER A 129 -5.62 -3.41 26.04
C SER A 129 -7.04 -3.61 26.60
N PRO A 130 -7.34 -4.68 27.35
CA PRO A 130 -8.48 -4.64 28.26
C PRO A 130 -8.20 -3.58 29.35
N PRO A 131 -9.26 -3.02 29.98
CA PRO A 131 -9.15 -1.94 30.97
C PRO A 131 -8.34 -2.34 32.20
#